data_AF-A0A2S0LS84-F1
#
_entry.id   AF-A0A2S0LS84-F1
#
_cell.length_a   1.000
_cell.length_b   1.000
_cell.length_c   1.000
_cell.angle_alpha   90.00
_cell.angle_beta   90.00
_cell.angle_gamma   90.00
#
_symmetry.space_group_name_H-M   'P 1'
#
loop_
_entity.id
_entity.type
_entity.pdbx_description
1 polymer ?
#
loop_
_entity_poly.entity_id
_entity_poly.type
_entity_poly.pdbx_seq_one_letter_code
_entity_poly.pdbx_strand_id
1 'polypeptide(L)'
;MWPLLLAAVEDLHDRGFAGIRALPYFGPVGYWRLEVTTADNLPNGVDLPPRDDDAVFRVTEGAFPHVGDLTVSIRTSARDVADEILRGLGSPSQVRYFNDADYCRWFAAMRHRAEEIGAPPSAFEDFHSGWRCGTEEIDPPPGWAGAT
;
A
#
# COMPACT_ATOMS: atom_id res chain seq x y z
N MET A 1 -6.53 5.52 11.07
CA MET A 1 -5.27 6.07 10.48
C MET A 1 -5.06 5.50 9.10
N TRP A 2 -5.32 4.20 8.89
CA TRP A 2 -5.34 3.58 7.57
C TRP A 2 -6.04 4.38 6.46
N PRO A 3 -7.16 5.13 6.65
CA PRO A 3 -7.76 5.88 5.53
C PRO A 3 -6.82 6.96 4.99
N LEU A 4 -6.11 7.66 5.88
CA LEU A 4 -5.15 8.70 5.52
C LEU A 4 -3.96 8.11 4.75
N LEU A 5 -3.47 6.94 5.16
CA LEU A 5 -2.37 6.25 4.51
C LEU A 5 -2.75 5.75 3.12
N LEU A 6 -3.95 5.16 2.96
CA LEU A 6 -4.42 4.72 1.64
C LEU A 6 -4.71 5.92 0.72
N ALA A 7 -5.30 6.99 1.23
CA ALA A 7 -5.50 8.22 0.48
C ALA A 7 -4.18 8.85 0.02
N ALA A 8 -3.11 8.73 0.82
CA ALA A 8 -1.78 9.20 0.42
C ALA A 8 -1.21 8.40 -0.77
N VAL A 9 -1.41 7.07 -0.79
CA VAL A 9 -1.02 6.26 -1.95
C VAL A 9 -1.82 6.63 -3.19
N GLU A 10 -3.13 6.89 -3.05
CA GLU A 10 -3.96 7.37 -4.17
C GLU A 10 -3.50 8.75 -4.69
N ASP A 11 -3.13 9.68 -3.80
CA ASP A 11 -2.50 10.97 -4.19
C ASP A 11 -1.22 10.74 -5.02
N LEU A 12 -0.40 9.76 -4.67
CA LEU A 12 0.78 9.38 -5.47
C LEU A 12 0.39 8.89 -6.87
N HIS A 13 -0.64 8.05 -6.98
CA HIS A 13 -1.13 7.57 -8.27
C HIS A 13 -1.64 8.73 -9.15
N ASP A 14 -2.44 9.64 -8.58
CA ASP A 14 -2.96 10.83 -9.26
C ASP A 14 -1.86 11.79 -9.72
N ARG A 15 -0.73 11.81 -9.00
CA ARG A 15 0.48 12.58 -9.34
C ARG A 15 1.37 11.90 -10.38
N GLY A 16 0.98 10.74 -10.89
CA GLY A 16 1.69 10.01 -11.94
C GLY A 16 2.69 8.96 -11.45
N PHE A 17 2.75 8.69 -10.14
CA PHE A 17 3.54 7.58 -9.58
C PHE A 17 2.77 6.25 -9.65
N ALA A 18 2.25 5.91 -10.84
CA ALA A 18 1.39 4.75 -11.06
C ALA A 18 2.11 3.39 -10.84
N GLY A 19 3.44 3.39 -10.85
CA GLY A 19 4.27 2.24 -10.48
C GLY A 19 4.36 1.97 -8.97
N ILE A 20 3.78 2.82 -8.12
CA ILE A 20 3.74 2.57 -6.67
C ILE A 20 2.73 1.47 -6.36
N ARG A 21 3.11 0.58 -5.44
CA ARG A 21 2.32 -0.53 -4.93
C ARG A 21 2.25 -0.45 -3.41
N ALA A 22 1.09 -0.78 -2.88
CA ALA A 22 0.82 -0.88 -1.46
C ALA A 22 0.41 -2.30 -1.10
N LEU A 23 0.99 -2.82 -0.02
CA LEU A 23 0.72 -4.13 0.55
C LEU A 23 0.24 -3.93 2.00
N PRO A 24 -1.07 -3.86 2.22
CA PRO A 24 -1.66 -3.77 3.55
C PRO A 24 -1.76 -5.16 4.20
N TYR A 25 -1.49 -5.29 5.49
CA TYR A 25 -1.57 -6.56 6.21
C TYR A 25 -1.69 -6.38 7.73
N PHE A 26 -2.04 -7.44 8.44
CA PHE A 26 -1.95 -7.49 9.89
C PHE A 26 -0.71 -8.26 10.31
N GLY A 27 0.11 -7.68 11.19
CA GLY A 27 1.25 -8.39 11.77
C GLY A 27 0.86 -9.26 12.98
N PRO A 28 1.80 -10.04 13.54
CA PRO A 28 1.55 -11.02 14.61
C PRO A 28 0.93 -10.50 15.91
N VAL A 29 0.92 -9.18 16.09
CA VAL A 29 0.43 -8.47 17.27
C VAL A 29 -0.88 -7.73 17.00
N GLY A 30 -1.53 -8.00 15.86
CA GLY A 30 -2.84 -7.45 15.50
C GLY A 30 -2.84 -5.99 15.03
N TYR A 31 -1.69 -5.33 14.94
CA TYR A 31 -1.61 -4.00 14.33
C TYR A 31 -1.67 -4.10 12.80
N TRP A 32 -2.51 -3.26 12.20
CA TRP A 32 -2.52 -3.05 10.77
C TRP A 32 -1.22 -2.36 10.33
N ARG A 33 -0.69 -2.80 9.20
CA ARG A 33 0.57 -2.34 8.61
C ARG A 33 0.36 -2.08 7.14
N LEU A 34 1.17 -1.17 6.62
CA LEU A 34 1.26 -0.89 5.20
C LEU A 34 2.72 -0.87 4.79
N GLU A 35 3.02 -1.67 3.77
CA GLU A 35 4.25 -1.58 3.01
C GLU A 35 3.97 -0.87 1.70
N VAL A 36 4.78 0.13 1.36
CA VAL A 36 4.71 0.83 0.08
C VAL A 36 6.06 0.68 -0.63
N THR A 37 6.03 0.33 -1.90
CA THR A 37 7.23 0.16 -2.73
C THR A 37 6.89 0.31 -4.21
N THR A 38 7.84 0.11 -5.11
CA THR A 38 7.65 0.16 -6.56
C THR A 38 7.28 -1.21 -7.13
N ALA A 39 6.62 -1.23 -8.28
CA ALA A 39 6.08 -2.43 -8.92
C ALA A 39 7.14 -3.47 -9.29
N ASP A 40 8.37 -3.03 -9.57
CA ASP A 40 9.55 -3.86 -9.84
C ASP A 40 10.16 -4.49 -8.58
N ASN A 41 9.78 -4.00 -7.39
CA ASN A 41 10.24 -4.52 -6.10
C ASN A 41 9.25 -5.49 -5.43
N LEU A 42 8.11 -5.76 -6.07
CA LEU A 42 7.16 -6.77 -5.61
C LEU A 42 7.17 -7.95 -6.57
N PRO A 43 7.16 -9.20 -6.05
CA PRO A 43 7.19 -10.40 -6.87
C PRO A 43 5.86 -10.58 -7.63
N ASN A 44 5.74 -9.89 -8.76
CA ASN A 44 4.61 -9.96 -9.68
C ASN A 44 4.91 -10.89 -10.88
N GLY A 45 5.84 -11.86 -10.75
CA GLY A 45 6.21 -12.78 -11.84
C GLY A 45 7.55 -13.49 -11.65
N VAL A 46 7.86 -14.41 -12.57
CA VAL A 46 8.94 -15.43 -12.46
C VAL A 46 10.37 -14.86 -12.67
N ASP A 47 10.53 -13.60 -13.08
CA ASP A 47 11.84 -13.02 -13.45
C ASP A 47 12.17 -11.69 -12.76
N LEU A 48 11.53 -11.39 -11.61
CA LEU A 48 11.86 -10.17 -10.86
C LEU A 48 13.07 -10.40 -9.94
N PRO A 49 13.94 -9.39 -9.76
CA PRO A 49 15.02 -9.48 -8.79
C PRO A 49 14.45 -9.77 -7.38
N PRO A 50 15.27 -10.33 -6.47
CA PRO A 50 14.88 -10.44 -5.07
C PRO A 50 14.40 -9.10 -4.54
N ARG A 51 13.33 -9.12 -3.74
CA ARG A 51 12.80 -7.93 -3.08
C ARG A 51 13.91 -7.21 -2.31
N ASP A 52 14.12 -5.94 -2.64
CA ASP A 52 14.96 -5.00 -1.93
C ASP A 52 14.17 -4.44 -0.74
N ASP A 53 14.50 -4.91 0.46
CA ASP A 53 13.84 -4.47 1.69
C ASP A 53 14.18 -3.04 2.10
N ASP A 54 15.28 -2.48 1.60
CA ASP A 54 15.67 -1.08 1.83
C ASP A 54 14.85 -0.13 0.94
N ALA A 55 14.29 -0.63 -0.18
CA ALA A 55 13.40 0.11 -1.08
C ALA A 55 11.91 0.03 -0.68
N VAL A 56 11.61 -0.21 0.60
CA VAL A 56 10.23 -0.36 1.12
C VAL A 56 9.98 0.63 2.24
N PHE A 57 8.98 1.50 2.03
CA PHE A 57 8.44 2.33 3.09
C PHE A 57 7.48 1.50 3.96
N ARG A 58 7.74 1.44 5.27
CA ARG A 58 6.96 0.67 6.23
C ARG A 58 6.28 1.57 7.24
N VAL A 59 4.98 1.36 7.43
CA VAL A 59 4.21 2.04 8.49
C VAL A 59 3.31 1.03 9.20
N THR A 60 3.12 1.25 10.49
CA THR A 60 2.28 0.42 11.37
C THR A 60 1.37 1.32 12.18
N GLU A 61 0.12 0.89 12.40
CA GLU A 61 -0.78 1.65 13.27
C GLU A 61 -0.28 1.74 14.72
N GLY A 62 0.61 0.82 15.13
CA GLY A 62 1.27 0.89 16.43
C GLY A 62 2.26 2.06 16.60
N ALA A 63 2.65 2.73 15.51
CA ALA A 63 3.60 3.86 15.55
C ALA A 63 2.91 5.23 15.62
N PHE A 64 1.57 5.28 15.70
CA PHE A 64 0.83 6.53 15.82
C PHE A 64 1.29 7.34 17.06
N PRO A 65 1.50 8.66 16.92
CA PRO A 65 1.06 9.54 15.83
C PRO A 65 2.06 9.76 14.69
N HIS A 66 3.03 8.86 14.47
CA HIS A 66 4.08 9.07 13.48
C HIS A 66 3.88 8.26 12.19
N VAL A 67 4.27 8.88 11.07
CA VAL A 67 4.45 8.23 9.76
C VAL A 67 5.83 8.65 9.25
N GLY A 68 6.80 7.72 9.25
CA GLY A 68 8.20 8.09 9.06
C GLY A 68 8.63 9.17 10.08
N ASP A 69 9.19 10.28 9.60
CA ASP A 69 9.55 11.44 10.43
C ASP A 69 8.41 12.46 10.59
N LEU A 70 7.27 12.26 9.91
CA LEU A 70 6.10 13.14 10.00
C LEU A 70 5.28 12.83 11.27
N THR A 71 5.00 13.86 12.07
CA THR A 71 4.02 13.79 13.16
C THR A 71 2.63 14.16 12.64
N VAL A 72 1.70 13.21 12.68
CA VAL A 72 0.33 13.36 12.20
C VAL A 72 -0.49 14.20 13.19
N SER A 73 -1.21 15.18 12.66
CA SER A 73 -2.14 16.04 13.38
C SER A 73 -3.46 16.21 12.61
N ILE A 74 -4.43 16.91 13.18
CA ILE A 74 -5.69 17.23 12.50
C ILE A 74 -5.53 18.07 11.21
N ARG A 75 -4.36 18.69 11.01
CA ARG A 75 -4.05 19.48 9.81
C ARG A 75 -3.30 18.68 8.75
N THR A 76 -2.85 17.48 9.08
CA THR A 76 -2.08 16.64 8.17
C THR A 76 -3.00 16.12 7.07
N SER A 77 -2.63 16.42 5.83
CA SER A 77 -3.34 15.96 4.64
C SER A 77 -2.76 14.65 4.09
N ALA A 78 -3.50 13.99 3.21
CA ALA A 78 -3.01 12.83 2.47
C ALA A 78 -1.74 13.17 1.67
N ARG A 79 -1.66 14.40 1.15
CA ARG A 79 -0.51 14.89 0.41
C ARG A 79 0.76 15.00 1.25
N ASP A 80 0.65 15.47 2.49
CA ASP A 80 1.80 15.55 3.41
C ASP A 80 2.37 14.14 3.69
N VAL A 81 1.48 13.17 3.86
CA VAL A 81 1.84 11.76 4.04
C VAL A 81 2.41 11.16 2.75
N ALA A 82 1.88 11.51 1.58
CA ALA A 82 2.38 11.07 0.29
C ALA A 82 3.82 11.56 0.04
N ASP A 83 4.10 12.82 0.38
CA ASP A 83 5.44 13.40 0.29
C ASP A 83 6.42 12.71 1.24
N GLU A 84 5.95 12.32 2.43
CA GLU A 84 6.74 11.56 3.40
C GLU A 84 7.04 10.13 2.92
N ILE A 85 6.07 9.45 2.30
CA ILE A 85 6.28 8.14 1.65
C ILE A 85 7.35 8.26 0.55
N LEU A 86 7.23 9.26 -0.33
CA LEU A 86 8.20 9.48 -1.42
C LEU A 86 9.60 9.77 -0.89
N ARG A 87 9.70 10.57 0.19
CA ARG A 87 10.97 10.87 0.85
C ARG A 87 11.61 9.58 1.38
N GLY A 88 10.82 8.73 2.02
CA GLY A 88 11.29 7.43 2.52
C GLY A 88 11.66 6.44 1.43
N LEU A 89 11.06 6.53 0.24
CA LEU A 89 11.43 5.71 -0.93
C LEU A 89 12.68 6.20 -1.68
N GLY A 90 13.25 7.36 -1.32
CA GLY A 90 14.55 7.78 -1.83
C GLY A 90 14.58 8.22 -3.31
N SER A 91 13.48 8.76 -3.83
CA SER A 91 13.28 9.11 -5.27
C SER A 91 13.11 7.86 -6.15
N PRO A 92 11.94 7.22 -6.11
CA PRO A 92 11.66 6.10 -7.00
C PRO A 92 11.83 6.58 -8.44
N SER A 93 12.60 5.85 -9.24
CA SER A 93 12.59 6.02 -10.69
C SER A 93 11.14 5.90 -11.17
N GLN A 94 10.77 6.56 -12.28
CA GLN A 94 9.44 6.39 -12.86
C GLN A 94 9.30 4.97 -13.44
N VAL A 95 9.25 3.97 -12.57
CA VAL A 95 9.01 2.57 -12.88
C VAL A 95 7.60 2.53 -13.47
N ARG A 96 7.53 2.08 -14.71
CA ARG A 96 6.26 1.79 -15.39
C ARG A 96 6.15 0.29 -15.52
N TYR A 97 5.03 -0.25 -15.09
CA TYR A 97 4.69 -1.65 -15.23
C TYR A 97 3.44 -1.81 -16.09
N PHE A 98 3.31 -2.94 -16.78
CA PHE A 98 2.29 -3.13 -17.82
C PHE A 98 0.84 -3.02 -17.31
N ASN A 99 0.61 -3.20 -16.01
CA ASN A 99 -0.70 -3.18 -15.37
C ASN A 99 -0.93 -1.99 -14.44
N ASP A 100 -0.08 -0.95 -14.46
CA ASP A 100 -0.16 0.18 -13.52
C ASP A 100 -1.55 0.82 -13.50
N ALA A 101 -2.12 1.09 -14.68
CA ALA A 101 -3.44 1.71 -14.78
C ALA A 101 -4.54 0.83 -14.17
N ASP A 102 -4.44 -0.49 -14.33
CA ASP A 102 -5.41 -1.45 -13.78
C ASP A 102 -5.25 -1.56 -12.26
N TYR A 103 -4.01 -1.57 -11.78
CA TYR A 103 -3.68 -1.54 -10.37
C TYR A 103 -4.22 -0.28 -9.69
N CYS A 104 -4.00 0.91 -10.24
CA CYS A 104 -4.51 2.16 -9.67
C CYS A 104 -6.05 2.17 -9.59
N ARG A 105 -6.74 1.66 -10.62
CA ARG A 105 -8.22 1.54 -10.58
C ARG A 105 -8.68 0.54 -9.52
N TRP A 106 -8.02 -0.61 -9.42
CA TRP A 106 -8.30 -1.60 -8.38
C TRP A 106 -8.04 -1.02 -6.99
N PHE A 107 -6.95 -0.28 -6.79
CA PHE A 107 -6.58 0.28 -5.50
C PHE A 107 -7.60 1.32 -5.02
N ALA A 108 -8.03 2.23 -5.91
CA ALA A 108 -9.07 3.21 -5.60
C ALA A 108 -10.40 2.52 -5.24
N ALA A 109 -10.79 1.47 -5.97
CA ALA A 109 -11.99 0.69 -5.66
C ALA A 109 -11.89 -0.04 -4.30
N MET A 110 -10.73 -0.64 -4.01
CA MET A 110 -10.45 -1.29 -2.74
C MET A 110 -10.51 -0.29 -1.57
N ARG A 111 -9.90 0.91 -1.71
CA ARG A 111 -9.96 1.96 -0.68
C ARG A 111 -11.41 2.39 -0.43
N HIS A 112 -12.17 2.66 -1.49
CA HIS A 112 -13.58 3.03 -1.36
C HIS A 112 -14.38 1.95 -0.62
N ARG A 113 -14.15 0.68 -0.96
CA ARG A 113 -14.81 -0.44 -0.29
C ARG A 113 -14.43 -0.55 1.19
N ALA A 114 -13.15 -0.37 1.52
CA ALA A 114 -12.67 -0.35 2.90
C ALA A 114 -13.34 0.78 3.72
N GLU A 115 -13.49 1.96 3.12
CA GLU A 115 -14.18 3.11 3.73
C GLU A 115 -15.67 2.87 3.95
N GLU A 116 -16.37 2.28 2.97
CA GLU A 116 -17.77 1.90 3.10
C GLU A 116 -18.02 0.92 4.25
N ILE A 117 -17.15 -0.09 4.37
CA ILE A 117 -17.25 -1.12 5.42
C ILE A 117 -16.77 -0.57 6.77
N GLY A 118 -15.91 0.44 6.77
CA GLY A 118 -15.26 0.96 7.97
C GLY A 118 -14.17 0.04 8.53
N ALA A 119 -13.57 -0.80 7.68
CA ALA A 119 -12.54 -1.76 8.07
C ALA A 119 -11.35 -1.72 7.09
N PRO A 120 -10.10 -1.85 7.59
CA PRO A 120 -8.94 -1.75 6.72
C PRO A 120 -8.82 -2.97 5.79
N PRO A 121 -8.21 -2.79 4.61
CA PRO A 121 -7.88 -3.89 3.73
C PRO A 121 -6.71 -4.70 4.28
N SER A 122 -6.59 -5.98 3.91
CA SER A 122 -5.39 -6.78 4.14
C SER A 122 -5.20 -7.80 3.02
N ALA A 123 -3.96 -7.99 2.59
CA ALA A 123 -3.56 -9.08 1.68
C ALA A 123 -3.26 -10.39 2.43
N PHE A 124 -2.93 -10.29 3.72
CA PHE A 124 -2.71 -11.43 4.61
C PHE A 124 -2.80 -11.02 6.10
N GLU A 125 -2.94 -12.02 6.94
CA GLU A 125 -2.79 -12.02 8.40
C GLU A 125 -2.24 -13.39 8.85
N ASP A 126 -1.97 -13.55 10.14
CA ASP A 126 -1.32 -14.76 10.70
C ASP A 126 -1.97 -16.09 10.30
N PHE A 127 -3.29 -16.10 10.05
CA PHE A 127 -4.05 -17.32 9.74
C PHE A 127 -4.79 -17.27 8.40
N HIS A 128 -4.59 -16.21 7.60
CA HIS A 128 -5.29 -16.04 6.33
C HIS A 128 -4.40 -15.38 5.30
N SER A 129 -4.35 -16.00 4.13
CA SER A 129 -3.77 -15.44 2.91
C SER A 129 -4.90 -15.14 1.93
N GLY A 130 -4.96 -13.92 1.42
CA GLY A 130 -6.06 -13.48 0.58
C GLY A 130 -6.36 -12.01 0.77
N TRP A 131 -6.88 -11.37 -0.27
CA TRP A 131 -7.26 -9.97 -0.20
C TRP A 131 -8.65 -9.85 0.40
N ARG A 132 -8.79 -8.99 1.39
CA ARG A 132 -10.06 -8.71 2.07
C ARG A 132 -10.14 -7.27 2.55
N CYS A 133 -11.36 -6.80 2.82
CA CYS A 133 -11.65 -5.61 3.60
C CYS A 133 -12.43 -6.04 4.86
N GLY A 134 -11.82 -5.94 6.03
CA GLY A 134 -12.39 -6.55 7.25
C GLY A 134 -12.52 -8.07 7.08
N THR A 135 -13.76 -8.57 7.06
CA THR A 135 -14.07 -10.01 6.86
C THR A 135 -14.53 -10.34 5.44
N GLU A 136 -14.67 -9.36 4.56
CA GLU A 136 -15.13 -9.58 3.19
C GLU A 136 -13.97 -9.82 2.23
N GLU A 137 -13.97 -10.95 1.52
CA GLU A 137 -13.00 -11.23 0.46
C GLU A 137 -13.20 -10.28 -0.73
N ILE A 138 -12.09 -9.83 -1.31
CA ILE A 138 -12.05 -9.02 -2.52
C ILE A 138 -11.09 -9.66 -3.53
N ASP A 139 -11.27 -9.34 -4.81
CA ASP A 139 -10.35 -9.81 -5.84
C ASP A 139 -8.92 -9.28 -5.59
N PRO A 140 -7.88 -10.11 -5.82
CA PRO A 140 -6.50 -9.66 -5.73
C PRO A 140 -6.20 -8.57 -6.77
N PRO A 141 -5.16 -7.74 -6.55
CA PRO A 141 -4.74 -6.77 -7.55
C PRO A 141 -4.36 -7.47 -8.85
N PRO A 142 -4.56 -6.82 -10.00
CA PRO A 142 -4.14 -7.34 -11.30
C PRO A 142 -2.68 -7.79 -11.27
N GLY A 143 -2.39 -8.97 -11.84
CA GLY A 143 -1.04 -9.53 -11.87
C GLY A 143 -0.58 -10.29 -10.62
N TRP A 144 -1.39 -10.31 -9.55
CA TRP A 144 -1.04 -11.01 -8.29
C TRP A 144 -1.52 -12.48 -8.25
N ALA A 145 -2.48 -12.84 -9.09
CA ALA A 145 -3.15 -14.14 -9.10
C ALA A 145 -2.31 -15.34 -9.61
N GLY A 146 -0.97 -15.21 -9.65
CA GLY A 146 -0.06 -16.26 -10.11
C GLY A 146 1.05 -16.63 -9.13
N ALA A 147 1.11 -15.99 -7.95
CA ALA A 147 2.08 -16.32 -6.90
C ALA A 147 1.49 -17.38 -5.97
N THR A 148 1.37 -18.61 -6.47
CA THR A 148 1.10 -19.82 -5.68
C THR A 148 2.31 -20.72 -5.66
#